data_AF-A0A0A6UJA2-F1
#
_entry.id   AF-A0A0A6UJA2-F1
#
_cell.length_a   1.000
_cell.length_b   1.000
_cell.length_c   1.000
_cell.angle_alpha   90.00
_cell.angle_beta   90.00
_cell.angle_gamma   90.00
#
_symmetry.space_group_name_H-M   'P 1'
#
loop_
_entity.id
_entity.type
_entity.pdbx_description
1 polymer ?
#
loop_
_entity_poly.entity_id
_entity_poly.type
_entity_poly.pdbx_seq_one_letter_code
_entity_poly.pdbx_strand_id
1 'polypeptide(L)'
;MSYENLPPHEGNLEQFALATRRVIRFSIGFLLVSLAAALFVVAVLGSGADPATPGTQSGVLIGMMALGLVTWVCVIGLLISTIVWIISAHRVSPSGPGLAGYGGLFVTLLLISLSYLLALPGVVLAGLRLAGWLALIAGVVATRTRVRRETGRADLGGSSRSIVTSEDWDASKWDPEVHRDIERRGRPTSD
;
A
#
# COMPACT_ATOMS: atom_id res chain seq x y z
N MET A 1 0.62 11.96 -17.42
CA MET A 1 0.33 11.02 -18.51
C MET A 1 -1.05 10.44 -18.25
N SER A 2 -2.01 10.64 -19.17
CA SER A 2 -3.29 9.92 -19.09
C SER A 2 -3.04 8.47 -19.50
N TYR A 3 -3.67 7.53 -18.80
CA TYR A 3 -3.51 6.09 -19.00
C TYR A 3 -4.21 5.59 -20.28
N GLU A 4 -4.63 6.50 -21.18
CA GLU A 4 -5.53 6.22 -22.30
C GLU A 4 -4.86 5.55 -23.50
N ASN A 5 -3.52 5.56 -23.59
CA ASN A 5 -2.79 5.06 -24.78
C ASN A 5 -2.04 3.74 -24.58
N LEU A 6 -2.15 3.09 -23.41
CA LEU A 6 -1.60 1.74 -23.24
C LEU A 6 -2.62 0.70 -23.72
N PRO A 7 -2.19 -0.36 -24.42
CA PRO A 7 -3.09 -1.44 -24.76
C PRO A 7 -3.71 -2.02 -23.45
N PRO A 8 -5.01 -2.40 -23.42
CA PRO A 8 -5.78 -2.57 -22.18
C PRO A 8 -5.13 -3.48 -21.13
N HIS A 9 -4.39 -4.49 -21.59
CA HIS A 9 -3.65 -5.43 -20.76
C HIS A 9 -2.47 -4.80 -19.98
N GLU A 10 -1.77 -3.82 -20.57
CA GLU A 10 -0.62 -3.17 -19.93
C GLU A 10 -1.05 -2.20 -18.84
N GLY A 11 -2.11 -1.41 -19.10
CA GLY A 11 -2.68 -0.51 -18.09
C GLY A 11 -3.20 -1.26 -16.86
N ASN A 12 -3.80 -2.44 -17.05
CA ASN A 12 -4.27 -3.28 -15.94
C ASN A 12 -3.12 -3.81 -15.06
N LEU A 13 -1.99 -4.17 -15.68
CA LEU A 13 -0.80 -4.67 -14.98
C LEU A 13 -0.13 -3.57 -14.14
N GLU A 14 -0.06 -2.35 -14.66
CA GLU A 14 0.45 -1.19 -13.91
C GLU A 14 -0.45 -0.84 -12.73
N GLN A 15 -1.78 -0.83 -12.93
CA GLN A 15 -2.75 -0.62 -11.85
C GLN A 15 -2.60 -1.67 -10.75
N PHE A 16 -2.44 -2.94 -11.12
CA PHE A 16 -2.20 -4.02 -10.16
C PHE A 16 -0.90 -3.85 -9.37
N ALA A 17 0.20 -3.47 -10.03
CA ALA A 17 1.49 -3.22 -9.37
C ALA A 17 1.39 -2.04 -8.38
N LEU A 18 0.70 -0.97 -8.77
CA LEU A 18 0.48 0.21 -7.93
C LEU A 18 -0.45 -0.09 -6.75
N ALA A 19 -1.53 -0.85 -6.96
CA ALA A 19 -2.42 -1.32 -5.91
C ALA A 19 -1.66 -2.20 -4.90
N THR A 20 -0.83 -3.12 -5.38
CA THR A 20 0.03 -3.97 -4.53
C THR A 20 0.96 -3.14 -3.65
N ARG A 21 1.62 -2.10 -4.21
CA ARG A 21 2.46 -1.18 -3.44
C ARG A 21 1.67 -0.40 -2.38
N ARG A 22 0.45 0.04 -2.71
CA ARG A 22 -0.42 0.75 -1.75
C ARG A 22 -0.80 -0.15 -0.57
N VAL A 23 -1.21 -1.39 -0.83
CA VAL A 23 -1.54 -2.36 0.24
C VAL A 23 -0.35 -2.57 1.17
N ILE A 24 0.85 -2.75 0.63
CA ILE A 24 2.07 -2.92 1.44
C ILE A 24 2.38 -1.66 2.27
N ARG A 25 2.28 -0.47 1.69
CA ARG A 25 2.55 0.78 2.43
C ARG A 25 1.54 1.02 3.56
N PHE A 26 0.25 0.84 3.29
CA PHE A 26 -0.78 0.99 4.30
C PHE A 26 -0.69 -0.11 5.37
N SER A 27 -0.28 -1.33 5.01
CA SER A 27 -0.10 -2.41 6.00
C SER A 27 1.09 -2.16 6.93
N ILE A 28 2.18 -1.63 6.41
CA ILE A 28 3.33 -1.18 7.23
C ILE A 28 2.89 -0.05 8.16
N GLY A 29 2.14 0.94 7.65
CA GLY A 29 1.60 2.03 8.48
C GLY A 29 0.74 1.51 9.64
N PHE A 30 -0.19 0.59 9.34
CA PHE A 30 -1.01 -0.05 10.36
C PHE A 30 -0.18 -0.82 11.41
N LEU A 31 0.86 -1.54 10.97
CA LEU A 31 1.75 -2.27 11.89
C LEU A 31 2.48 -1.30 12.83
N LEU A 32 3.03 -0.20 12.30
CA LEU A 32 3.73 0.80 13.10
C LEU A 32 2.81 1.44 14.14
N VAL A 33 1.57 1.76 13.77
CA VAL A 33 0.57 2.31 14.70
C VAL A 33 0.18 1.29 15.76
N SER A 34 0.01 0.02 15.37
CA SER A 34 -0.29 -1.07 16.30
C SER A 34 0.83 -1.28 17.33
N LEU A 35 2.09 -1.18 16.89
CA LEU A 35 3.26 -1.26 17.77
C LEU A 35 3.36 -0.03 18.67
N ALA A 36 3.14 1.18 18.14
CA ALA A 36 3.12 2.40 18.93
C ALA A 36 2.04 2.34 20.03
N ALA A 37 0.86 1.80 19.74
CA ALA A 37 -0.18 1.60 20.73
C ALA A 37 0.22 0.60 21.83
N ALA A 38 0.86 -0.51 21.46
CA ALA A 38 1.37 -1.48 22.43
C ALA A 38 2.46 -0.86 23.33
N LEU A 39 3.39 -0.11 22.75
CA LEU A 39 4.45 0.59 23.48
C LEU A 39 3.90 1.68 24.39
N PHE A 40 2.87 2.41 23.94
CA PHE A 40 2.19 3.42 24.76
C PHE A 40 1.58 2.81 26.01
N VAL A 41 0.87 1.68 25.88
CA VAL A 41 0.31 0.94 27.04
C VAL A 41 1.41 0.54 28.01
N VAL A 42 2.51 -0.05 27.51
CA VAL A 42 3.64 -0.47 28.34
C VAL A 42 4.29 0.72 29.04
N ALA A 43 4.48 1.84 28.34
CA ALA A 43 5.06 3.05 28.89
C ALA A 43 4.18 3.65 30.00
N VAL A 44 2.86 3.70 29.81
CA VAL A 44 1.92 4.19 30.82
C VAL A 44 1.98 3.31 32.07
N LEU A 45 1.89 1.99 31.92
CA LEU A 45 1.93 1.04 33.04
C LEU A 45 3.28 1.01 33.76
N GLY A 46 4.38 1.23 33.03
CA GLY A 46 5.74 1.21 33.57
C GLY A 46 6.24 2.56 34.11
N SER A 47 5.51 3.66 33.88
CA SER A 47 5.96 5.01 34.23
C SER A 47 6.01 5.32 35.73
N GLY A 48 5.37 4.50 36.56
CA GLY A 48 5.25 4.77 38.01
C GLY A 48 4.48 6.04 38.35
N ALA A 49 3.89 6.72 37.36
CA ALA A 49 3.08 7.91 37.55
C ALA A 49 1.79 7.52 38.27
N ASP A 50 1.35 8.36 39.23
CA ASP A 50 0.13 8.11 39.97
C ASP A 50 -1.10 8.19 39.03
N PRO A 51 -1.78 7.05 38.77
CA PRO A 51 -2.88 6.96 37.81
C PRO A 51 -4.13 7.74 38.26
N ALA A 52 -4.19 8.19 39.51
CA ALA A 52 -5.30 8.98 40.04
C ALA A 52 -5.18 10.48 39.73
N THR A 53 -4.01 10.95 39.26
CA THR A 53 -3.83 12.37 38.97
C THR A 53 -4.60 12.79 37.71
N PRO A 54 -5.40 13.88 37.75
CA PRO A 54 -6.21 14.33 36.60
C PRO A 54 -5.39 14.58 35.33
N GLY A 55 -4.15 15.07 35.48
CA GLY A 55 -3.24 15.29 34.35
C GLY A 55 -2.83 13.98 33.65
N THR A 56 -2.51 12.95 34.42
CA THR A 56 -2.15 11.61 33.89
C THR A 56 -3.34 10.95 33.22
N GLN A 57 -4.53 11.00 33.84
CA GLN A 57 -5.75 10.45 33.24
C GLN A 57 -6.11 11.14 31.91
N SER A 58 -6.02 12.48 31.88
CA SER A 58 -6.29 13.27 30.69
C SER A 58 -5.29 12.96 29.58
N GLY A 59 -3.99 12.87 29.91
CA GLY A 59 -2.94 12.50 28.96
C GLY A 59 -3.11 11.10 28.38
N VAL A 60 -3.45 10.11 29.22
CA VAL A 60 -3.74 8.75 28.77
C VAL A 60 -4.97 8.71 27.87
N LEU A 61 -6.05 9.39 28.23
CA LEU A 61 -7.27 9.45 27.43
C LEU A 61 -7.01 10.07 26.06
N ILE A 62 -6.36 11.24 26.02
CA ILE A 62 -6.02 11.93 24.76
C ILE A 62 -5.11 11.03 23.90
N GLY A 63 -4.09 10.42 24.51
CA GLY A 63 -3.18 9.50 23.81
C GLY A 63 -3.91 8.31 23.20
N MET A 64 -4.81 7.67 23.95
CA MET A 64 -5.63 6.56 23.48
C MET A 64 -6.60 6.98 22.37
N MET A 65 -7.23 8.15 22.48
CA MET A 65 -8.12 8.67 21.43
C MET A 65 -7.34 8.98 20.15
N ALA A 66 -6.16 9.59 20.24
CA ALA A 66 -5.30 9.88 19.10
C ALA A 66 -4.84 8.58 18.40
N LEU A 67 -4.35 7.60 19.18
CA LEU A 67 -3.96 6.29 18.66
C LEU A 67 -5.15 5.55 18.01
N GLY A 68 -6.33 5.61 18.63
CA GLY A 68 -7.56 5.04 18.10
C GLY A 68 -7.96 5.66 16.76
N LEU A 69 -7.90 6.99 16.64
CA LEU A 69 -8.19 7.71 15.40
C LEU A 69 -7.21 7.34 14.29
N VAL A 70 -5.91 7.34 14.58
CA VAL A 70 -4.86 6.97 13.61
C VAL A 70 -5.01 5.51 13.16
N THR A 71 -5.33 4.62 14.10
CA THR A 71 -5.61 3.21 13.81
C THR A 71 -6.81 3.09 12.86
N TRP A 72 -7.89 3.83 13.11
CA TRP A 72 -9.07 3.86 12.24
C TRP A 72 -8.74 4.32 10.81
N VAL A 73 -7.99 5.42 10.66
CA VAL A 73 -7.54 5.92 9.35
C VAL A 73 -6.72 4.86 8.62
N CYS A 74 -5.81 4.18 9.34
CA CYS A 74 -5.00 3.09 8.78
C CYS A 74 -5.85 1.90 8.33
N VAL A 75 -6.87 1.50 9.12
CA VAL A 75 -7.79 0.42 8.78
C VAL A 75 -8.62 0.76 7.53
N ILE A 76 -9.16 1.97 7.44
CA ILE A 76 -9.93 2.42 6.26
C ILE A 76 -9.02 2.47 5.03
N GLY A 77 -7.82 3.04 5.15
CA GLY A 77 -6.83 3.07 4.06
C GLY A 77 -6.43 1.67 3.59
N LEU A 78 -6.21 0.75 4.53
CA LEU A 78 -5.97 -0.66 4.25
C LEU A 78 -7.14 -1.32 3.52
N LEU A 79 -8.36 -1.12 4.00
CA LEU A 79 -9.57 -1.68 3.40
C LEU A 79 -9.71 -1.22 1.95
N ILE A 80 -9.66 0.09 1.71
CA ILE A 80 -9.76 0.67 0.36
C ILE A 80 -8.63 0.12 -0.53
N SER A 81 -7.39 0.12 -0.04
CA SER A 81 -6.25 -0.39 -0.80
C SER A 81 -6.39 -1.88 -1.16
N THR A 82 -6.94 -2.69 -0.25
CA THR A 82 -7.17 -4.12 -0.44
C THR A 82 -8.27 -4.37 -1.44
N ILE A 83 -9.37 -3.62 -1.38
CA ILE A 83 -10.47 -3.70 -2.36
C ILE A 83 -9.94 -3.37 -3.76
N VAL A 84 -9.22 -2.26 -3.90
CA VAL A 84 -8.62 -1.86 -5.18
C VAL A 84 -7.64 -2.92 -5.68
N TRP A 85 -6.86 -3.54 -4.78
CA TRP A 85 -5.96 -4.64 -5.12
C TRP A 85 -6.69 -5.88 -5.63
N ILE A 86 -7.78 -6.31 -4.96
CA ILE A 86 -8.61 -7.44 -5.41
C ILE A 86 -9.20 -7.17 -6.78
N ILE A 87 -9.80 -5.99 -6.98
CA ILE A 87 -10.39 -5.60 -8.27
C ILE A 87 -9.31 -5.59 -9.35
N SER A 88 -8.14 -5.01 -9.07
CA SER A 88 -7.03 -4.96 -10.03
C SER A 88 -6.49 -6.36 -10.35
N ALA A 89 -6.48 -7.28 -9.38
CA ALA A 89 -6.08 -8.66 -9.62
C ALA A 89 -7.05 -9.38 -10.56
N HIS A 90 -8.37 -9.18 -10.39
CA HIS A 90 -9.39 -9.73 -11.30
C HIS A 90 -9.32 -9.18 -12.72
N ARG A 91 -8.82 -7.94 -12.89
CA ARG A 91 -8.58 -7.35 -14.22
C ARG A 91 -7.37 -7.96 -14.94
N VAL A 92 -6.46 -8.60 -14.20
CA VAL A 92 -5.22 -9.16 -14.74
C VAL A 92 -5.30 -10.68 -14.87
N SER A 93 -6.03 -11.36 -13.98
CA SER A 93 -6.23 -12.81 -14.00
C SER A 93 -7.69 -13.14 -13.73
N PRO A 94 -8.31 -14.08 -14.49
CA PRO A 94 -9.69 -14.52 -14.24
C PRO A 94 -9.92 -15.08 -12.84
N SER A 95 -8.86 -15.60 -12.22
CA SER A 95 -8.88 -16.16 -10.86
C SER A 95 -8.62 -15.12 -9.77
N GLY A 96 -8.41 -13.86 -10.14
CA GLY A 96 -8.10 -12.76 -9.24
C GLY A 96 -6.84 -13.00 -8.42
N PRO A 97 -6.85 -12.68 -7.11
CA PRO A 97 -5.71 -12.92 -6.21
C PRO A 97 -5.29 -14.40 -6.09
N GLY A 98 -6.18 -15.34 -6.43
CA GLY A 98 -6.01 -16.77 -6.22
C GLY A 98 -6.14 -17.22 -4.76
N LEU A 99 -6.04 -18.54 -4.55
CA LEU A 99 -6.18 -19.17 -3.24
C LEU A 99 -5.22 -18.58 -2.19
N ALA A 100 -3.95 -18.36 -2.56
CA ALA A 100 -2.95 -17.80 -1.65
C ALA A 100 -3.27 -16.35 -1.25
N GLY A 101 -3.77 -15.53 -2.18
CA GLY A 101 -4.15 -14.14 -1.91
C GLY A 101 -5.38 -14.06 -1.01
N TYR A 102 -6.45 -14.80 -1.33
CA TYR A 102 -7.65 -14.85 -0.51
C TYR A 102 -7.42 -15.52 0.85
N GLY A 103 -6.63 -16.59 0.88
CA GLY A 103 -6.24 -17.26 2.11
C GLY A 103 -5.44 -16.34 3.03
N GLY A 104 -4.46 -15.62 2.48
CA GLY A 104 -3.71 -14.60 3.22
C GLY A 104 -4.61 -13.51 3.80
N LEU A 105 -5.56 -12.99 3.00
CA LEU A 105 -6.56 -12.02 3.46
C LEU A 105 -7.46 -12.59 4.57
N PHE A 106 -7.97 -13.80 4.39
CA PHE A 106 -8.84 -14.45 5.37
C PHE A 106 -8.10 -14.64 6.71
N VAL A 107 -6.89 -15.20 6.67
CA VAL A 107 -6.06 -15.40 7.87
C VAL A 107 -5.75 -14.05 8.53
N THR A 108 -5.44 -13.02 7.75
CA THR A 108 -5.22 -11.66 8.25
C THR A 108 -6.44 -11.13 9.00
N LEU A 109 -7.61 -11.16 8.36
CA LEU A 109 -8.86 -10.67 8.94
C LEU A 109 -9.21 -11.45 10.21
N LEU A 110 -9.04 -12.78 10.19
CA LEU A 110 -9.29 -13.64 11.33
C LEU A 110 -8.37 -13.27 12.51
N LEU A 111 -7.05 -13.22 12.30
CA LEU A 111 -6.08 -12.96 13.36
C LEU A 111 -6.20 -11.53 13.92
N ILE A 112 -6.40 -10.53 13.05
CA ILE A 112 -6.60 -9.15 13.48
C ILE A 112 -7.91 -9.04 14.28
N SER A 113 -9.02 -9.60 13.79
CA SER A 113 -10.31 -9.57 14.51
C SER A 113 -10.20 -10.26 15.86
N LEU A 114 -9.55 -11.43 15.91
CA LEU A 114 -9.32 -12.18 17.14
C LEU A 114 -8.49 -11.35 18.16
N SER A 115 -7.54 -10.53 17.67
CA SER A 115 -6.75 -9.62 18.51
C SER A 115 -7.54 -8.48 19.16
N TYR A 116 -8.77 -8.23 18.74
CA TYR A 116 -9.67 -7.23 19.33
C TYR A 116 -10.82 -7.85 20.12
N LEU A 117 -11.15 -9.11 19.83
CA LEU A 117 -12.24 -9.83 20.51
C LEU A 117 -11.75 -10.56 21.77
N LEU A 118 -10.49 -11.02 21.80
CA LEU A 118 -9.96 -11.76 22.93
C LEU A 118 -9.41 -10.85 24.02
N ALA A 119 -9.74 -11.17 25.27
CA ALA A 119 -9.13 -10.58 26.46
C ALA A 119 -7.84 -11.34 26.83
N LEU A 120 -6.79 -11.19 26.02
CA LEU A 120 -5.48 -11.80 26.24
C LEU A 120 -4.41 -10.76 26.61
N PRO A 121 -3.26 -11.18 27.15
CA PRO A 121 -2.13 -10.28 27.41
C PRO A 121 -1.73 -9.51 26.15
N GLY A 122 -1.37 -8.24 26.30
CA GLY A 122 -1.06 -7.34 25.18
C GLY A 122 0.03 -7.88 24.24
N VAL A 123 1.00 -8.63 24.76
CA VAL A 123 2.05 -9.29 23.96
C VAL A 123 1.46 -10.35 23.02
N VAL A 124 0.49 -11.13 23.50
CA VAL A 124 -0.18 -12.15 22.69
C VAL A 124 -1.04 -11.48 21.61
N LEU A 125 -1.76 -10.41 21.97
CA LEU A 125 -2.54 -9.62 21.01
C LEU A 125 -1.66 -8.97 19.94
N ALA A 126 -0.48 -8.46 20.32
CA ALA A 126 0.51 -7.93 19.39
C ALA A 126 1.06 -9.05 18.47
N GLY A 127 1.30 -10.24 19.01
CA GLY A 127 1.68 -11.43 18.24
C GLY A 127 0.63 -11.81 17.19
N LEU A 128 -0.66 -11.81 17.55
CA LEU A 128 -1.76 -12.06 16.60
C LEU A 128 -1.80 -11.02 15.47
N ARG A 129 -1.63 -9.72 15.79
CA ARG A 129 -1.59 -8.65 14.78
C ARG A 129 -0.38 -8.78 13.86
N LEU A 130 0.78 -9.14 14.40
CA LEU A 130 2.00 -9.36 13.62
C LEU A 130 1.87 -10.59 12.72
N ALA A 131 1.32 -11.68 13.22
CA ALA A 131 1.03 -12.88 12.43
C ALA A 131 0.00 -12.59 11.32
N GLY A 132 -1.06 -11.84 11.63
CA GLY A 132 -2.03 -11.35 10.64
C GLY A 132 -1.37 -10.48 9.57
N TRP A 133 -0.51 -9.55 9.97
CA TRP A 133 0.25 -8.72 9.02
C TRP A 133 1.18 -9.55 8.13
N LEU A 134 1.89 -10.53 8.69
CA LEU A 134 2.73 -11.45 7.92
C LEU A 134 1.89 -12.26 6.91
N ALA A 135 0.71 -12.74 7.32
CA ALA A 135 -0.21 -13.45 6.43
C ALA A 135 -0.68 -12.57 5.26
N LEU A 136 -0.95 -11.29 5.51
CA LEU A 136 -1.31 -10.31 4.48
C LEU A 136 -0.18 -10.13 3.48
N ILE A 137 1.04 -9.85 3.98
CA ILE A 137 2.22 -9.66 3.13
C ILE A 137 2.52 -10.91 2.32
N ALA A 138 2.48 -12.09 2.95
CA ALA A 138 2.70 -13.36 2.29
C ALA A 138 1.66 -13.60 1.18
N GLY A 139 0.38 -13.37 1.44
CA GLY A 139 -0.69 -13.49 0.45
C GLY A 139 -0.49 -12.54 -0.74
N VAL A 140 -0.19 -11.26 -0.46
CA VAL A 140 0.05 -10.24 -1.49
C VAL A 140 1.28 -10.57 -2.34
N VAL A 141 2.38 -10.98 -1.71
CA VAL A 141 3.62 -11.37 -2.40
C VAL A 141 3.41 -12.66 -3.21
N ALA A 142 2.71 -13.66 -2.66
CA ALA A 142 2.38 -14.90 -3.37
C ALA A 142 1.54 -14.61 -4.62
N THR A 143 0.47 -13.81 -4.51
CA THR A 143 -0.32 -13.37 -5.67
C THR A 143 0.54 -12.65 -6.69
N ARG A 144 1.40 -11.71 -6.27
CA ARG A 144 2.29 -10.98 -7.18
C ARG A 144 3.27 -11.92 -7.89
N THR A 145 3.89 -12.86 -7.19
CA THR A 145 4.82 -13.83 -7.81
C THR A 145 4.10 -14.75 -8.79
N ARG A 146 2.86 -15.15 -8.49
CA ARG A 146 2.01 -15.91 -9.40
C ARG A 146 1.71 -15.12 -10.67
N VAL A 147 1.20 -13.89 -10.55
CA VAL A 147 0.89 -13.03 -11.71
C VAL A 147 2.15 -12.76 -12.54
N ARG A 148 3.32 -12.59 -11.89
CA ARG A 148 4.62 -12.49 -12.58
C ARG A 148 4.95 -13.74 -13.41
N ARG A 149 4.68 -14.94 -12.89
CA ARG A 149 4.90 -16.19 -13.62
C ARG A 149 3.93 -16.34 -14.79
N GLU A 150 2.67 -15.94 -14.60
CA GLU A 150 1.64 -16.01 -15.66
C GLU A 150 1.89 -15.02 -16.80
N THR A 151 2.42 -13.83 -16.50
CA THR A 151 2.57 -12.73 -17.48
C THR A 151 3.99 -12.54 -18.01
N GLY A 152 4.99 -13.22 -17.42
CA GLY A 152 6.41 -13.08 -17.78
C GLY A 152 7.03 -11.71 -17.46
N ARG A 153 6.27 -10.76 -16.89
CA ARG A 153 6.76 -9.41 -16.58
C ARG A 153 7.45 -9.34 -15.22
N ALA A 154 8.77 -9.21 -15.24
CA ALA A 154 9.57 -8.94 -14.04
C ALA A 154 9.20 -7.60 -13.35
N ASP A 155 8.66 -6.64 -14.10
CA ASP A 155 8.42 -5.26 -13.65
C ASP A 155 7.17 -5.03 -12.81
N LEU A 156 6.43 -6.09 -12.44
CA LEU A 156 5.27 -6.01 -11.52
C LEU A 156 5.64 -5.63 -10.07
N GLY A 157 6.78 -4.99 -9.87
CA GLY A 157 7.29 -4.38 -8.64
C GLY A 157 7.55 -2.90 -8.75
N GLY A 158 7.20 -2.34 -9.90
CA GLY A 158 7.66 -1.10 -10.50
C GLY A 158 9.15 -1.11 -10.73
N SER A 159 9.49 -1.27 -12.00
CA SER A 159 10.59 -0.52 -12.57
C SER A 159 10.47 0.92 -12.08
N SER A 160 11.54 1.46 -11.49
CA SER A 160 11.75 2.90 -11.46
C SER A 160 11.95 3.32 -12.91
N ARG A 161 10.89 3.34 -13.72
CA ARG A 161 10.95 4.08 -14.98
C ARG A 161 11.20 5.50 -14.55
N SER A 162 12.43 5.97 -14.76
CA SER A 162 12.76 7.38 -14.62
C SER A 162 11.69 8.13 -15.39
N ILE A 163 11.07 9.09 -14.71
CA ILE A 163 9.86 9.78 -15.18
C ILE A 163 10.05 10.45 -16.55
N VAL A 164 11.29 10.56 -17.01
CA VAL A 164 11.73 10.92 -18.37
C VAL A 164 13.10 10.25 -18.57
N THR A 165 13.31 9.46 -19.62
CA THR A 165 14.68 9.12 -20.09
C THR A 165 15.08 10.10 -21.19
N SER A 166 16.39 10.28 -21.43
CA SER A 166 16.87 11.07 -22.59
C SER A 166 16.33 10.54 -23.92
N GLU A 167 15.97 9.26 -23.98
CA GLU A 167 15.36 8.61 -25.14
C GLU A 167 13.93 9.08 -25.43
N ASP A 168 13.20 9.59 -24.43
CA ASP A 168 11.87 10.21 -24.63
C ASP A 168 11.98 11.60 -25.30
N TRP A 169 13.15 12.23 -25.16
CA TRP A 169 13.51 13.49 -25.83
C TRP A 169 14.30 13.27 -27.12
N ASP A 170 14.39 12.03 -27.60
CA ASP A 170 15.05 11.72 -28.85
C ASP A 170 14.26 12.28 -30.02
N ALA A 171 14.68 13.46 -30.50
CA ALA A 171 14.08 14.18 -31.60
C ALA A 171 14.05 13.37 -32.91
N SER A 172 14.85 12.30 -33.03
CA SER A 172 14.84 11.42 -34.19
C SER A 172 13.56 10.56 -34.29
N LYS A 173 12.83 10.39 -33.19
CA LYS A 173 11.56 9.64 -33.13
C LYS A 173 10.33 10.54 -33.17
N TRP A 174 10.52 11.85 -33.17
CA TRP A 174 9.41 12.78 -33.20
C TRP A 174 8.77 12.80 -34.59
N ASP A 175 7.47 13.05 -34.63
CA ASP A 175 6.74 13.20 -35.88
C ASP A 175 7.43 14.26 -36.76
N PRO A 176 7.70 13.97 -38.05
CA PRO A 176 8.25 14.94 -38.98
C PRO A 176 7.50 16.28 -39.00
N GLU A 177 6.20 16.30 -38.70
CA GLU A 177 5.40 17.52 -38.60
C GLU A 177 5.74 18.34 -37.35
N VAL A 178 5.97 17.69 -36.22
CA VAL A 178 6.42 18.36 -34.98
C VAL A 178 7.81 18.95 -35.17
N HIS A 179 8.69 18.25 -35.90
CA HIS A 179 10.01 18.77 -36.25
C HIS A 179 9.91 20.05 -37.09
N ARG A 180 9.04 20.05 -38.11
CA ARG A 180 8.78 21.22 -38.95
C ARG A 180 8.17 22.40 -38.17
N ASP A 181 7.27 22.15 -37.21
CA ASP A 181 6.69 23.23 -36.41
C ASP A 181 7.73 23.86 -35.47
N ILE A 182 8.63 23.05 -34.89
CA ILE A 182 9.74 23.55 -34.05
C ILE A 182 10.71 24.37 -34.90
N GLU A 183 11.09 23.89 -36.09
CA GLU A 183 11.94 24.66 -37.00
C GLU A 183 11.29 25.98 -37.42
N ARG A 184 9.96 25.98 -37.62
CA ARG A 184 9.21 27.18 -37.99
C ARG A 184 9.16 28.20 -36.86
N ARG A 185 9.08 27.75 -35.60
CA ARG A 185 9.07 28.62 -34.40
C ARG A 185 10.47 29.02 -33.92
N GLY A 186 11.48 28.21 -34.22
CA GLY A 186 12.87 28.42 -33.79
C GLY A 186 13.67 29.35 -34.70
N ARG A 187 13.13 29.70 -35.88
CA ARG A 187 13.71 30.77 -36.70
C ARG A 187 13.36 32.11 -36.07
N PRO A 188 14.34 32.89 -35.57
CA PRO A 188 14.07 34.27 -35.21
C PRO A 188 13.55 34.97 -36.46
N THR A 189 12.38 35.58 -36.36
CA THR A 189 11.92 36.55 -37.35
C THR A 189 12.92 37.70 -37.31
N SER A 190 13.90 37.65 -38.22
CA SER A 190 14.83 38.76 -38.44
C SER A 190 14.04 39.89 -39.10
N ASP A 191 13.51 40.78 -38.26
CA ASP A 191 13.21 42.16 -38.64
C ASP A 191 14.49 43.00 -38.55
#